data_AF-A0A1L8QY19-F1
#
_entry.id   AF-A0A1L8QY19-F1
#
_cell.length_a   1.000
_cell.length_b   1.000
_cell.length_c   1.000
_cell.angle_alpha   90.00
_cell.angle_beta   90.00
_cell.angle_gamma   90.00
#
_symmetry.space_group_name_H-M   'P 1'
#
loop_
_entity.id
_entity.type
_entity.pdbx_description
1 polymer ?
#
loop_
_entity_poly.entity_id
_entity_poly.type
_entity_poly.pdbx_seq_one_letter_code
_entity_poly.pdbx_strand_id
1 'polypeptide(L)'
;MDENLIRITAVMQHVRKVEGKQMVRYNLSANPNSFIRNEAVQQVLQEKGIDGLPVTVLNNDTIVKVGDYPTNQEIADWLGVSLEKITASTVK
;
A
#
# COMPACT_ATOMS: atom_id res chain seq x y z
N MET A 1 19.20 -4.40 2.50
CA MET A 1 17.94 -4.03 3.18
C MET A 1 17.09 -3.34 2.16
N ASP A 2 15.88 -3.82 1.86
CA ASP A 2 15.04 -3.22 0.81
C ASP A 2 14.60 -1.80 1.20
N GLU A 3 15.15 -0.81 0.50
CA GLU A 3 14.88 0.61 0.74
C GLU A 3 13.40 0.95 0.55
N ASN A 4 12.71 0.24 -0.36
CA ASN A 4 11.27 0.38 -0.57
C ASN A 4 10.46 -0.03 0.67
N LEU A 5 10.87 -1.08 1.40
CA LEU A 5 10.18 -1.51 2.62
C LEU A 5 10.34 -0.49 3.75
N ILE A 6 11.53 0.10 3.88
CA ILE A 6 11.81 1.15 4.87
C ILE A 6 10.95 2.38 4.54
N ARG A 7 10.92 2.80 3.27
CA ARG A 7 10.11 3.94 2.81
C ARG A 7 8.63 3.74 3.09
N ILE A 8 8.07 2.61 2.68
CA ILE A 8 6.64 2.29 2.89
C ILE A 8 6.30 2.20 4.38
N THR A 9 7.21 1.70 5.22
CA THR A 9 7.01 1.66 6.68
C THR A 9 6.93 3.07 7.26
N ALA A 10 7.82 3.98 6.86
CA ALA A 10 7.77 5.37 7.30
C ALA A 10 6.49 6.09 6.84
N VAL A 11 6.06 5.85 5.60
CA VAL A 11 4.78 6.38 5.07
C VAL A 11 3.60 5.86 5.87
N MET A 12 3.51 4.54 6.12
CA MET A 12 2.45 3.96 6.93
C MET A 12 2.37 4.59 8.33
N GLN A 13 3.52 4.83 8.97
CA GLN A 13 3.55 5.48 10.29
C GLN A 13 3.05 6.93 10.24
N HIS A 14 3.38 7.68 9.19
CA HIS A 14 2.86 9.04 9.02
C HIS A 14 1.36 9.05 8.76
N VAL A 15 0.89 8.21 7.84
CA VAL A 15 -0.54 8.09 7.51
C VAL A 15 -1.35 7.71 8.74
N ARG A 16 -0.84 6.80 9.58
CA ARG A 16 -1.49 6.44 10.85
C ARG A 16 -1.61 7.59 11.85
N LYS A 17 -0.77 8.63 11.74
CA LYS A 17 -0.86 9.84 12.57
C LYS A 17 -1.88 10.84 12.04
N VAL A 18 -2.34 10.69 10.79
CA VAL A 18 -3.36 11.55 10.20
C VAL A 18 -4.72 11.02 10.62
N GLU A 19 -5.49 11.84 11.33
CA GLU A 19 -6.85 11.47 11.74
C GLU A 19 -7.74 11.20 10.53
N GLY A 20 -8.48 10.09 10.58
CA GLY A 20 -9.36 9.67 9.48
C GLY A 20 -8.66 8.93 8.32
N LYS A 21 -7.36 8.61 8.41
CA LYS A 21 -6.65 7.84 7.40
C LYS A 21 -6.09 6.53 7.98
N GLN A 22 -6.25 5.44 7.23
CA GLN A 22 -5.76 4.12 7.64
C GLN A 22 -5.04 3.44 6.48
N MET A 23 -3.83 2.96 6.76
CA MET A 23 -3.05 2.15 5.83
C MET A 23 -2.78 0.79 6.47
N VAL A 24 -3.16 -0.28 5.77
CA VAL A 24 -3.00 -1.66 6.22
C VAL A 24 -2.31 -2.46 5.14
N ARG A 25 -1.35 -3.29 5.54
CA ARG A 25 -0.66 -4.22 4.63
C ARG A 25 -1.09 -5.64 4.96
N TYR A 26 -1.68 -6.31 3.98
CA TYR A 26 -1.94 -7.74 4.06
C TYR A 26 -0.85 -8.49 3.30
N ASN A 27 -0.43 -9.62 3.86
CA ASN A 27 0.46 -10.55 3.19
C ASN A 27 -0.38 -11.76 2.77
N LEU A 28 -0.25 -12.20 1.52
CA LEU A 28 -0.99 -13.35 0.99
C LEU A 28 -0.75 -14.62 1.83
N SER A 29 0.48 -14.86 2.28
CA SER A 29 0.83 -16.03 3.10
C SER A 29 0.17 -16.00 4.48
N ALA A 30 -0.01 -14.81 5.06
CA ALA A 30 -0.57 -14.66 6.40
C ALA A 30 -2.09 -14.46 6.38
N ASN A 31 -2.63 -13.82 5.34
CA ASN A 31 -4.02 -13.38 5.27
C ASN A 31 -4.63 -13.60 3.88
N PRO A 32 -4.69 -14.85 3.38
CA PRO A 32 -5.23 -15.13 2.04
C PRO A 32 -6.70 -14.72 1.90
N ASN A 33 -7.49 -14.84 2.98
CA ASN A 33 -8.90 -14.45 3.01
C ASN A 33 -9.13 -12.97 2.67
N SER A 34 -8.20 -12.07 3.01
CA SER A 34 -8.37 -10.64 2.67
C SER A 34 -8.24 -10.37 1.18
N PHE A 35 -7.54 -11.23 0.43
CA PHE A 35 -7.40 -11.11 -1.02
C PHE A 35 -8.66 -11.63 -1.76
N ILE A 36 -9.32 -12.64 -1.20
CA ILE A 36 -10.56 -13.20 -1.76
C ILE A 36 -11.78 -12.35 -1.37
N ARG A 37 -11.79 -11.75 -0.17
CA ARG A 37 -12.90 -10.90 0.28
C ARG A 37 -13.00 -9.57 -0.45
N ASN A 38 -11.92 -9.12 -1.10
CA ASN A 38 -11.91 -7.87 -1.84
C ASN A 38 -12.03 -8.17 -3.33
N GLU A 39 -13.16 -7.81 -3.94
CA GLU A 39 -13.46 -8.12 -5.34
C GLU A 39 -12.40 -7.55 -6.29
N ALA A 40 -11.91 -6.33 -6.03
CA ALA A 40 -10.86 -5.70 -6.82
C ALA A 40 -9.56 -6.52 -6.80
N VAL A 41 -9.11 -6.91 -5.61
CA VAL A 41 -7.91 -7.76 -5.47
C VAL A 41 -8.14 -9.13 -6.10
N GLN A 42 -9.33 -9.72 -5.92
CA GLN A 42 -9.68 -11.00 -6.50
C GLN A 42 -9.61 -10.95 -8.03
N GLN A 43 -10.10 -9.89 -8.65
CA GLN A 43 -10.08 -9.72 -10.11
C GLN A 43 -8.64 -9.65 -10.63
N VAL A 44 -7.77 -8.89 -9.95
CA VAL A 44 -6.33 -8.83 -10.29
C VAL A 44 -5.65 -10.19 -10.11
N LEU A 45 -5.98 -10.93 -9.05
CA LEU A 45 -5.44 -12.26 -8.83
C LEU A 45 -5.93 -13.27 -9.89
N GLN A 46 -7.16 -13.10 -10.40
CA GLN A 46 -7.67 -13.94 -11.49
C GLN A 46 -7.01 -13.61 -12.83
N GLU A 47 -6.77 -12.33 -13.13
CA GLU A 47 -6.13 -11.91 -14.38
C GLU A 47 -4.61 -12.14 -14.40
N LYS A 48 -3.91 -11.76 -13.31
CA LYS A 48 -2.45 -11.75 -13.24
C LYS A 48 -1.86 -12.79 -12.29
N GLY A 49 -2.67 -13.43 -11.46
CA GLY A 49 -2.17 -14.36 -10.45
C GLY A 49 -1.34 -13.68 -9.36
N ILE A 50 -0.39 -14.44 -8.82
CA ILE A 50 0.55 -13.98 -7.79
C ILE A 50 1.60 -13.00 -8.33
N ASP A 51 1.86 -12.99 -9.64
CA ASP A 51 2.78 -12.08 -10.31
C ASP A 51 2.27 -10.62 -10.31
N GLY A 52 0.98 -10.41 -10.06
CA GLY A 52 0.40 -9.08 -9.87
C GLY A 52 0.69 -8.44 -8.51
N LEU A 53 1.34 -9.15 -7.57
CA LEU A 53 1.65 -8.61 -6.25
C LEU A 53 2.93 -7.75 -6.28
N PRO A 54 3.00 -6.67 -5.47
CA PRO A 54 1.98 -6.19 -4.53
C PRO A 54 0.83 -5.43 -5.22
N VAL A 55 -0.37 -5.55 -4.67
CA VAL A 55 -1.56 -4.79 -5.10
C VAL A 55 -1.88 -3.72 -4.07
N THR A 56 -2.10 -2.49 -4.54
CA THR A 56 -2.54 -1.37 -3.72
C THR A 56 -3.98 -1.01 -4.06
N VAL A 57 -4.84 -1.02 -3.04
CA VAL A 57 -6.25 -0.68 -3.14
C VAL A 57 -6.54 0.55 -2.27
N LEU A 58 -7.23 1.52 -2.84
CA LEU A 58 -7.71 2.72 -2.20
C LEU A 58 -9.22 2.60 -1.93
N ASN A 59 -9.66 3.03 -0.74
CA ASN A 59 -11.07 3.02 -0.33
C ASN A 59 -11.75 1.64 -0.49
N ASN A 60 -11.01 0.55 -0.30
CA ASN A 60 -11.46 -0.84 -0.40
C ASN A 60 -12.00 -1.30 -1.78
N ASP A 61 -11.99 -0.45 -2.80
CA ASP A 61 -12.62 -0.75 -4.10
C ASP A 61 -11.72 -0.37 -5.29
N THR A 62 -11.00 0.74 -5.19
CA THR A 62 -10.24 1.28 -6.31
C THR A 62 -8.81 0.73 -6.33
N ILE A 63 -8.47 -0.04 -7.36
CA ILE A 63 -7.11 -0.51 -7.58
C ILE A 63 -6.30 0.64 -8.18
N VAL A 64 -5.29 1.07 -7.43
CA VAL A 64 -4.45 2.20 -7.82
C VAL A 64 -3.09 1.76 -8.35
N LYS A 65 -2.62 0.56 -7.94
CA LYS A 65 -1.36 0.00 -8.42
C LYS A 65 -1.31 -1.52 -8.28
N VAL A 66 -0.65 -2.17 -9.23
CA VAL A 66 -0.49 -3.62 -9.30
C VAL A 66 0.94 -3.93 -9.74
N GLY A 67 1.60 -4.85 -9.05
CA GLY A 67 2.94 -5.33 -9.38
C GLY A 67 4.09 -4.46 -8.88
N ASP A 68 3.82 -3.31 -8.25
CA ASP A 68 4.86 -2.45 -7.68
C ASP A 68 4.36 -1.65 -6.47
N TYR A 69 5.30 -1.19 -5.64
CA TYR A 69 4.98 -0.35 -4.50
C TYR A 69 4.73 1.09 -4.94
N PRO A 70 3.67 1.73 -4.45
CA PRO A 70 3.41 3.12 -4.79
C PRO A 70 4.49 4.06 -4.26
N THR A 71 4.66 5.16 -4.97
CA THR A 71 5.56 6.24 -4.57
C THR A 71 4.92 7.10 -3.48
N ASN A 72 5.75 7.86 -2.76
CA ASN A 72 5.25 8.75 -1.71
C ASN A 72 4.31 9.82 -2.27
N GLN A 73 4.55 10.29 -3.50
CA GLN A 73 3.67 11.25 -4.17
C GLN A 73 2.29 10.65 -4.47
N GLU A 74 2.25 9.42 -4.99
CA GLU A 74 0.98 8.74 -5.27
C GLU A 74 0.17 8.53 -3.99
N ILE A 75 0.81 8.05 -2.91
CA ILE A 75 0.14 7.84 -1.62
C ILE A 75 -0.35 9.18 -1.05
N ALA A 76 0.44 10.25 -1.21
CA ALA A 76 0.08 11.60 -0.78
C ALA A 76 -1.16 12.11 -1.51
N ASP A 77 -1.22 11.91 -2.82
CA ASP A 77 -2.34 12.29 -3.67
C ASP A 77 -3.62 11.54 -3.29
N TRP A 78 -3.53 10.21 -3.16
CA TRP A 78 -4.68 9.37 -2.81
C TRP A 78 -5.26 9.64 -1.43
N LEU A 79 -4.38 9.86 -0.44
CA LEU A 79 -4.79 10.11 0.92
C LEU A 79 -5.00 11.60 1.18
N GLY A 80 -4.63 12.50 0.27
CA GLY A 80 -4.66 13.94 0.49
C GLY A 80 -3.77 14.38 1.65
N VAL A 81 -2.60 13.75 1.81
CA VAL A 81 -1.66 14.00 2.93
C VAL A 81 -0.30 14.41 2.38
N SER A 82 0.33 15.43 2.95
CA SER A 82 1.66 15.87 2.49
C SER A 82 2.76 14.92 2.98
N LEU A 83 3.19 13.99 2.13
CA LEU A 83 4.32 13.08 2.38
C LEU A 83 5.66 13.64 1.87
N GLU A 84 5.71 14.92 1.49
CA GLU A 84 6.88 15.58 0.89
C GLU A 84 8.17 15.49 1.75
N LYS A 85 8.04 15.20 3.04
CA LYS A 85 9.18 15.08 3.98
C LYS A 85 9.56 13.65 4.35
N ILE A 86 8.91 12.63 3.79
CA ILE A 86 9.24 11.23 4.12
C ILE A 86 10.35 10.74 3.20
N THR A 87 11.56 11.23 3.42
CA THR A 87 12.78 10.63 2.90
C THR A 87 13.26 9.56 3.87
N ALA A 88 13.79 8.44 3.36
CA ALA A 88 14.18 7.23 4.11
C ALA A 88 15.32 7.41 5.14
N SER A 89 15.57 8.62 5.64
CA SER A 89 16.80 9.01 6.33
C SER A 89 16.64 9.45 7.79
N THR A 90 15.51 9.19 8.44
CA THR A 90 15.35 9.47 9.88
C THR A 90 15.09 8.19 10.66
N VAL A 91 16.08 7.30 10.67
CA VAL A 91 16.30 6.40 11.80
C VAL A 91 17.41 7.06 12.61
N LYS A 92 17.07 7.65 13.75
CA LYS A 92 18.04 8.16 14.72
C LYS A 92 18.08 7.20 15.91
#